data_AF-A0A8K0J423-F1
#
_entry.id   AF-A0A8K0J423-F1
#
_cell.length_a   1.000
_cell.length_b   1.000
_cell.length_c   1.000
_cell.angle_alpha   90.00
_cell.angle_beta   90.00
_cell.angle_gamma   90.00
#
_symmetry.space_group_name_H-M   'P 1'
#
loop_
_entity.id
_entity.type
_entity.pdbx_description
1 polymer ?
#
loop_
_entity_poly.entity_id
_entity_poly.type
_entity_poly.pdbx_seq_one_letter_code
_entity_poly.pdbx_strand_id
1 'polypeptide(L)'
;GGDEAAAAAAAAGGQNLDRFVRTLRREIVRYHNRLGVSADLRRRLGLHDSGTAQDARPNALVEVGIADIEAKQINLAWADERTGRLVMDDDGKVVKFVVFGVEGRDWEASGDIFTKDDSIEDVARKLEEYMEASMREED
;
A
#
# COMPACT_ATOMS: atom_id res chain seq x y z
N GLY A 1 51.82 4.32 21.35
CA GLY A 1 50.83 4.80 20.36
C GLY A 1 50.47 3.79 19.27
N GLY A 2 51.03 2.56 19.24
CA GLY A 2 50.66 1.54 18.24
C GLY A 2 49.54 0.59 18.70
N ASP A 3 49.46 0.29 19.99
CA ASP A 3 48.49 -0.66 20.55
C ASP A 3 47.04 -0.15 20.54
N GLU A 4 46.86 1.16 20.74
CA GLU A 4 45.53 1.80 20.80
C GLU A 4 44.87 1.91 19.42
N ALA A 5 45.67 2.05 18.36
CA ALA A 5 45.21 2.06 16.97
C ALA A 5 44.85 0.65 16.46
N ALA A 6 45.56 -0.40 16.91
CA ALA A 6 45.25 -1.78 16.59
C ALA A 6 43.96 -2.27 17.28
N ALA A 7 43.73 -1.86 18.53
CA ALA A 7 42.49 -2.13 19.25
C ALA A 7 41.27 -1.40 18.63
N ALA A 8 41.45 -0.17 18.15
CA ALA A 8 40.40 0.57 17.44
C ALA A 8 40.03 -0.06 16.08
N ALA A 9 41.02 -0.61 15.35
CA ALA A 9 40.79 -1.33 14.11
C ALA A 9 40.12 -2.71 14.33
N ALA A 10 40.45 -3.41 15.42
CA ALA A 10 39.80 -4.67 15.80
C ALA A 10 38.34 -4.46 16.25
N ALA A 11 38.04 -3.35 16.92
CA ALA A 11 36.66 -2.96 17.28
C ALA A 11 35.82 -2.54 16.06
N ALA A 12 36.46 -2.05 14.99
CA ALA A 12 35.81 -1.68 13.73
C ALA A 12 35.56 -2.86 12.76
N GLY A 13 36.18 -4.03 12.99
CA GLY A 13 36.20 -5.16 12.05
C GLY A 13 35.22 -6.31 12.33
N GLY A 14 34.50 -6.28 13.45
CA GLY A 14 33.54 -7.33 13.79
C GLY A 14 32.20 -7.10 13.09
N GLN A 15 31.95 -7.75 11.94
CA GLN A 15 30.63 -7.78 11.34
C GLN A 15 29.58 -8.17 12.39
N ASN A 16 28.64 -7.27 12.67
CA ASN A 16 27.58 -7.52 13.64
C ASN A 16 26.49 -8.37 12.98
N LEU A 17 26.77 -9.67 12.88
CA LEU A 17 25.87 -10.65 12.25
C LEU A 17 24.52 -10.72 12.98
N ASP A 18 24.51 -10.56 14.30
CA ASP A 18 23.26 -10.51 15.08
C ASP A 18 22.38 -9.32 14.66
N ARG A 19 22.95 -8.12 14.51
CA ARG A 19 22.23 -6.95 13.99
C ARG A 19 21.75 -7.18 12.56
N PHE A 20 22.57 -7.80 11.71
CA PHE A 20 22.17 -8.14 10.33
C PHE A 20 20.98 -9.10 10.31
N VAL A 21 21.06 -10.24 11.00
CA VAL A 21 19.99 -11.25 11.07
C VAL A 21 18.70 -10.65 11.64
N ARG A 22 18.79 -9.83 12.69
CA ARG A 22 17.61 -9.13 13.25
C ARG A 22 16.99 -8.16 12.25
N THR A 23 17.81 -7.48 11.45
CA THR A 23 17.33 -6.54 10.43
C THR A 23 16.68 -7.30 9.27
N LEU A 24 17.34 -8.34 8.76
CA LEU A 24 16.80 -9.20 7.71
C LEU A 24 15.49 -9.86 8.12
N ARG A 25 15.39 -10.39 9.34
CA ARG A 25 14.14 -10.97 9.86
C ARG A 25 13.01 -9.93 9.88
N ARG A 26 13.31 -8.71 10.33
CA ARG A 26 12.32 -7.61 10.35
C ARG A 26 11.86 -7.27 8.94
N GLU A 27 12.77 -7.15 7.99
CA GLU A 27 12.43 -6.86 6.59
C GLU A 27 11.60 -7.97 5.93
N ILE A 28 11.92 -9.24 6.19
CA ILE A 28 11.12 -10.37 5.70
C ILE A 28 9.70 -10.31 6.25
N VAL A 29 9.54 -10.05 7.55
CA VAL A 29 8.21 -9.93 8.18
C VAL A 29 7.44 -8.74 7.59
N ARG A 30 8.09 -7.58 7.45
CA ARG A 30 7.49 -6.38 6.87
C ARG A 30 6.98 -6.63 5.45
N TYR A 31 7.78 -7.28 4.61
CA TYR A 31 7.38 -7.66 3.26
C TYR A 31 6.13 -8.56 3.26
N HIS A 32 6.10 -9.60 4.10
CA HIS A 32 4.92 -10.48 4.20
C HIS A 32 3.69 -9.76 4.72
N ASN A 33 3.85 -8.83 5.67
CA ASN A 33 2.74 -8.02 6.16
C ASN A 33 2.16 -7.17 5.02
N ARG A 34 3.00 -6.53 4.20
CA ARG A 34 2.54 -5.75 3.04
C ARG A 34 1.80 -6.61 2.00
N LEU A 35 2.29 -7.83 1.73
CA LEU A 35 1.58 -8.79 0.87
C LEU A 35 0.20 -9.15 1.45
N GLY A 36 0.14 -9.44 2.75
CA GLY A 36 -1.10 -9.77 3.45
C GLY A 36 -2.12 -8.65 3.37
N VAL A 37 -1.69 -7.39 3.53
CA VAL A 37 -2.55 -6.22 3.41
C VAL A 37 -3.14 -6.08 2.00
N SER A 38 -2.35 -6.30 0.94
CA SER A 38 -2.88 -6.28 -0.43
C SER A 38 -3.91 -7.38 -0.70
N ALA A 39 -3.74 -8.55 -0.09
CA ALA A 39 -4.70 -9.65 -0.17
C ALA A 39 -5.99 -9.33 0.61
N ASP A 40 -5.86 -8.73 1.79
CA ASP A 40 -7.00 -8.29 2.61
C ASP A 40 -7.80 -7.19 1.89
N LEU A 41 -7.11 -6.20 1.30
CA LEU A 41 -7.73 -5.15 0.51
C LEU A 41 -8.56 -5.71 -0.66
N ARG A 42 -8.02 -6.69 -1.41
CA ARG A 42 -8.78 -7.39 -2.47
C ARG A 42 -10.04 -8.06 -1.93
N ARG A 43 -9.93 -8.71 -0.76
CA ARG A 43 -11.06 -9.42 -0.15
C ARG A 43 -12.14 -8.44 0.31
N ARG A 44 -11.74 -7.37 1.00
CA ARG A 44 -12.64 -6.34 1.51
C ARG A 44 -13.42 -5.64 0.40
N LEU A 45 -12.75 -5.38 -0.72
CA LEU A 45 -13.35 -4.74 -1.89
C LEU A 45 -14.08 -5.71 -2.83
N GLY A 46 -14.29 -6.97 -2.41
CA GLY A 46 -15.07 -7.95 -3.19
C GLY A 46 -14.39 -8.51 -4.44
N LEU A 47 -13.11 -8.19 -4.69
CA LEU A 47 -12.35 -8.63 -5.87
C LEU A 47 -11.89 -10.10 -5.80
N HIS A 48 -12.21 -10.80 -4.73
CA HIS A 48 -11.76 -12.17 -4.46
C HIS A 48 -12.74 -13.24 -4.96
N ASP A 49 -13.93 -12.83 -5.42
CA ASP A 49 -14.93 -13.72 -6.02
C ASP A 49 -14.95 -13.49 -7.53
N SER A 50 -14.28 -14.38 -8.27
CA SER A 50 -14.15 -14.38 -9.73
C SER A 50 -15.47 -14.68 -10.48
N GLY A 51 -16.61 -14.34 -9.88
CA GLY A 51 -17.94 -14.81 -10.28
C GLY A 51 -18.87 -13.79 -10.94
N THR A 52 -18.67 -12.47 -10.81
CA THR A 52 -19.66 -11.50 -11.35
C THR A 52 -19.03 -10.19 -11.85
N ALA A 53 -18.13 -10.27 -12.83
CA ALA A 53 -17.71 -9.09 -13.61
C ALA A 53 -18.82 -8.55 -14.54
N GLN A 54 -20.02 -9.13 -14.52
CA GLN A 54 -21.06 -8.89 -15.51
C GLN A 54 -22.02 -7.74 -15.12
N ASP A 55 -21.95 -7.25 -13.88
CA ASP A 55 -22.70 -6.09 -13.36
C ASP A 55 -21.77 -5.08 -12.62
N ALA A 56 -20.52 -4.93 -13.08
CA ALA A 56 -19.59 -3.99 -12.48
C ALA A 56 -20.08 -2.55 -12.69
N ARG A 57 -20.42 -1.86 -11.60
CA ARG A 57 -20.83 -0.45 -11.58
C ARG A 57 -19.71 0.45 -12.07
N PRO A 58 -19.98 1.66 -12.60
CA PRO A 58 -18.93 2.57 -13.07
C PRO A 58 -17.88 2.86 -11.99
N ASN A 59 -18.29 3.10 -10.75
CA ASN A 59 -17.38 3.32 -9.62
C ASN A 59 -16.94 2.02 -8.89
N ALA A 60 -17.16 0.83 -9.47
CA ALA A 60 -16.66 -0.41 -8.88
C ALA A 60 -15.16 -0.54 -9.15
N LEU A 61 -14.38 -0.92 -8.14
CA LEU A 61 -13.02 -1.39 -8.36
C LEU A 61 -13.05 -2.72 -9.10
N VAL A 62 -12.25 -2.81 -10.16
CA VAL A 62 -12.07 -3.99 -11.00
C VAL A 62 -10.69 -4.61 -10.84
N GLU A 63 -9.71 -3.83 -10.38
CA GLU A 63 -8.36 -4.31 -10.13
C GLU A 63 -7.76 -3.72 -8.85
N VAL A 64 -7.09 -4.57 -8.09
CA VAL A 64 -6.17 -4.20 -7.00
C VAL A 64 -4.91 -5.04 -7.20
N GLY A 65 -3.74 -4.40 -7.25
CA GLY A 65 -2.48 -4.99 -7.71
C GLY A 65 -1.28 -4.53 -6.90
N ILE A 66 -0.31 -5.40 -6.59
CA ILE A 66 1.01 -4.91 -6.15
C ILE A 66 1.73 -4.39 -7.39
N ALA A 67 2.26 -3.16 -7.30
CA ALA A 67 2.85 -2.47 -8.44
C ALA A 67 4.38 -2.47 -8.44
N ASP A 68 5.01 -2.89 -7.35
CA ASP A 68 6.46 -2.89 -7.18
C ASP A 68 6.97 -4.15 -6.45
N ILE A 69 8.27 -4.40 -6.58
CA ILE A 69 8.91 -5.58 -5.98
C ILE A 69 8.99 -5.54 -4.45
N GLU A 70 8.93 -4.36 -3.82
CA GLU A 70 8.97 -4.24 -2.35
C GLU A 70 7.58 -4.37 -1.72
N ALA A 71 6.52 -4.46 -2.55
CA ALA A 71 5.12 -4.40 -2.15
C ALA A 71 4.75 -3.10 -1.42
N LYS A 72 5.46 -2.00 -1.70
CA LYS A 72 5.18 -0.68 -1.12
C LYS A 72 4.12 0.09 -1.90
N GLN A 73 3.80 -0.32 -3.12
CA GLN A 73 2.86 0.33 -4.01
C GLN A 73 1.74 -0.63 -4.39
N ILE A 74 0.51 -0.14 -4.25
CA ILE A 74 -0.70 -0.83 -4.70
C ILE A 74 -1.34 0.01 -5.80
N ASN A 75 -1.58 -0.61 -6.95
CA ASN A 75 -2.40 -0.04 -8.01
C ASN A 75 -3.86 -0.44 -7.80
N LEU A 76 -4.74 0.49 -8.13
CA LEU A 76 -6.19 0.35 -8.14
C LEU A 76 -6.70 0.71 -9.55
N ALA A 77 -7.70 0.01 -10.05
CA ALA A 77 -8.42 0.40 -11.26
C ALA A 77 -9.93 0.26 -11.03
N TRP A 78 -10.67 1.29 -11.45
CA TRP A 78 -12.13 1.33 -11.43
C TRP A 78 -12.70 0.99 -12.81
N ALA A 79 -13.97 0.60 -12.86
CA ALA A 79 -14.65 0.27 -14.11
C ALA A 79 -14.86 1.48 -15.04
N ASP A 80 -14.90 2.68 -14.48
CA ASP A 80 -15.01 3.98 -15.19
C ASP A 80 -13.67 4.53 -15.66
N GLU A 81 -12.68 3.65 -15.85
CA GLU A 81 -11.33 3.97 -16.35
C GLU A 81 -10.48 4.82 -15.41
N ARG A 82 -10.96 5.16 -14.21
CA ARG A 82 -10.11 5.75 -13.18
C ARG A 82 -9.05 4.76 -12.72
N THR A 83 -7.88 5.27 -12.38
CA THR A 83 -6.77 4.50 -11.83
C THR A 83 -6.24 5.16 -10.57
N GLY A 84 -5.70 4.36 -9.66
CA GLY A 84 -5.28 4.82 -8.36
C GLY A 84 -3.95 4.19 -7.98
N ARG A 85 -3.18 4.91 -7.19
CA ARG A 85 -1.93 4.38 -6.64
C ARG A 85 -1.77 4.79 -5.20
N LEU A 86 -1.68 3.77 -4.37
CA LEU A 86 -1.38 3.85 -2.96
C LEU A 86 0.09 3.53 -2.76
N VAL A 87 0.78 4.31 -1.92
CA VAL A 87 2.14 4.05 -1.46
C VAL A 87 2.12 3.94 0.06
N MET A 88 2.71 2.88 0.58
CA MET A 88 2.83 2.62 2.01
C MET A 88 4.29 2.62 2.47
N ASP A 89 4.49 2.85 3.77
CA ASP A 89 5.79 2.66 4.43
C ASP A 89 5.98 1.22 4.94
N ASP A 90 7.08 1.00 5.65
CA ASP A 90 7.44 -0.30 6.20
C ASP A 90 6.52 -0.77 7.34
N ASP A 91 5.74 0.14 7.92
CA ASP A 91 4.81 -0.12 9.03
C ASP A 91 3.35 -0.22 8.54
N GLY A 92 3.12 -0.10 7.22
CA GLY A 92 1.80 -0.21 6.61
C GLY A 92 0.96 1.07 6.70
N LYS A 93 1.59 2.21 7.02
CA LYS A 93 0.95 3.52 6.92
C LYS A 93 0.97 4.00 5.48
N VAL A 94 -0.11 4.63 5.05
CA VAL A 94 -0.19 5.20 3.71
C VAL A 94 0.53 6.54 3.71
N VAL A 95 1.60 6.63 2.93
CA VAL A 95 2.38 7.85 2.79
C VAL A 95 1.91 8.70 1.61
N LYS A 96 1.22 8.09 0.65
CA LYS A 96 0.68 8.78 -0.52
C LYS A 96 -0.46 7.98 -1.13
N PHE A 97 -1.51 8.68 -1.53
CA PHE A 97 -2.57 8.15 -2.37
C PHE A 97 -2.85 9.15 -3.49
N VAL A 98 -2.99 8.64 -4.71
CA VAL A 98 -3.33 9.45 -5.88
C VAL A 98 -4.35 8.71 -6.74
N VAL A 99 -5.35 9.45 -7.21
CA VAL A 99 -6.34 9.01 -8.19
C VAL A 99 -6.13 9.79 -9.50
N PHE A 100 -6.27 9.10 -10.61
CA PHE A 100 -6.25 9.64 -11.96
C PHE A 100 -7.55 9.27 -12.65
N GLY A 101 -8.29 10.26 -13.12
CA GLY A 101 -9.43 10.06 -14.02
C GLY A 101 -9.12 10.49 -15.44
N VAL A 102 -10.17 10.58 -16.25
CA VAL A 102 -10.11 10.85 -17.69
C VAL A 102 -9.45 12.20 -18.00
N GLU A 103 -9.63 13.20 -17.12
CA GLU A 103 -9.03 14.54 -17.23
C GLU A 103 -7.67 14.66 -16.54
N GLY A 104 -7.08 13.55 -16.09
CA GLY A 104 -5.81 13.52 -15.39
C GLY A 104 -5.98 13.37 -13.87
N ARG A 105 -5.13 14.02 -13.08
CA ARG A 105 -5.10 13.78 -11.63
C ARG A 105 -6.33 14.34 -10.94
N ASP A 106 -7.07 13.45 -10.27
CA ASP A 106 -8.24 13.77 -9.47
C ASP A 106 -7.82 14.02 -8.02
N TRP A 107 -7.70 15.30 -7.66
CA TRP A 107 -7.27 15.73 -6.33
C TRP A 107 -8.38 15.65 -5.29
N GLU A 108 -9.64 15.73 -5.72
CA GLU A 108 -10.82 15.66 -4.86
C GLU A 108 -10.99 14.22 -4.37
N ALA A 109 -11.09 13.26 -5.29
CA ALA A 109 -11.16 11.84 -4.93
C ALA A 109 -9.94 11.38 -4.12
N SER A 110 -8.74 11.91 -4.43
CA SER A 110 -7.54 11.61 -3.64
C SER A 110 -7.65 12.12 -2.20
N GLY A 111 -8.24 13.31 -1.99
CA GLY A 111 -8.36 13.95 -0.68
C GLY A 111 -9.48 13.35 0.18
N ASP A 112 -10.59 12.94 -0.45
CA ASP A 112 -11.71 12.30 0.25
C ASP A 112 -11.32 10.92 0.77
N ILE A 113 -10.54 10.17 -0.01
CA ILE A 113 -10.16 8.80 0.31
C ILE A 113 -8.92 8.75 1.23
N PHE A 114 -8.03 9.73 1.16
CA PHE A 114 -6.77 9.72 1.91
C PHE A 114 -6.52 11.00 2.69
N THR A 115 -6.28 10.83 3.98
CA THR A 115 -5.81 11.85 4.91
C THR A 115 -4.43 11.47 5.42
N LYS A 116 -3.63 12.48 5.77
CA LYS A 116 -2.32 12.25 6.40
C LYS A 116 -2.48 11.37 7.66
N ASP A 117 -1.59 10.40 7.81
CA ASP A 117 -1.51 9.42 8.92
C ASP A 117 -2.48 8.23 8.84
N ASP A 118 -3.28 8.13 7.77
CA ASP A 118 -4.13 6.97 7.51
C ASP A 118 -3.31 5.68 7.40
N SER A 119 -3.80 4.62 8.03
CA SER A 119 -3.35 3.26 7.73
C SER A 119 -4.02 2.75 6.44
N ILE A 120 -3.52 1.64 5.89
CA ILE A 120 -4.18 1.02 4.74
C ILE A 120 -5.60 0.57 5.08
N GLU A 121 -5.86 0.19 6.32
CA GLU A 121 -7.20 -0.17 6.79
C GLU A 121 -8.17 1.02 6.77
N ASP A 122 -7.68 2.20 7.15
CA ASP A 122 -8.45 3.45 7.10
C ASP A 122 -8.76 3.83 5.65
N VAL A 123 -7.77 3.75 4.76
CA VAL A 123 -7.98 4.01 3.33
C VAL A 123 -8.94 2.99 2.72
N ALA A 124 -8.85 1.71 3.07
CA ALA A 124 -9.79 0.69 2.59
C ALA A 124 -11.23 1.01 3.01
N ARG A 125 -11.45 1.40 4.27
CA ARG A 125 -12.78 1.82 4.76
C ARG A 125 -13.28 3.06 4.02
N LYS A 126 -12.45 4.10 3.87
CA LYS A 126 -12.84 5.33 3.17
C LYS A 126 -13.14 5.09 1.70
N LEU A 127 -12.42 4.16 1.08
CA LEU A 127 -12.64 3.74 -0.30
C LEU A 127 -13.99 3.01 -0.45
N GLU A 128 -14.33 2.11 0.48
CA GLU A 128 -15.67 1.49 0.58
C GLU A 128 -16.75 2.58 0.72
N GLU A 129 -16.58 3.50 1.67
CA GLU A 129 -17.52 4.62 1.91
C GLU A 129 -17.66 5.55 0.70
N TYR A 130 -16.57 5.85 0.00
CA TYR A 130 -16.57 6.68 -1.21
C TYR A 130 -17.33 6.01 -2.37
N MET A 131 -17.10 4.69 -2.55
CA MET A 131 -17.84 3.89 -3.53
C MET A 131 -19.34 3.86 -3.19
N GLU A 132 -19.71 3.81 -1.91
CA GLU A 132 -21.10 3.87 -1.46
C GLU A 132 -21.74 5.26 -1.54
N ALA A 133 -21.00 6.32 -1.23
CA ALA A 133 -21.51 7.69 -1.26
C ALA A 133 -21.86 8.11 -2.70
N SER A 134 -21.02 7.70 -3.66
CA SER A 134 -21.27 7.91 -5.09
C SER A 134 -22.57 7.23 -5.56
N MET A 135 -23.01 6.15 -4.89
CA MET A 135 -24.29 5.50 -5.18
C MET A 135 -25.51 6.33 -4.76
N ARG A 136 -25.38 7.23 -3.77
CA ARG A 136 -26.53 8.03 -3.27
C ARG A 136 -26.77 9.32 -4.06
N GLU A 137 -25.81 9.74 -4.87
CA GLU A 137 -25.94 10.96 -5.68
C GLU A 137 -26.53 10.67 -7.08
N GLU A 138 -26.61 9.40 -7.49
CA GLU A 138 -27.15 8.96 -8.78
C GLU A 138 -28.62 8.49 -8.73
N ASP A 139 -29.25 8.45 -7.54
CA ASP A 139 -30.69 8.15 -7.30
C ASP A 139 -31.53 9.42 -7.15
#